data_AF-A0A9W8R562-F1
#
_entry.id   AF-A0A9W8R562-F1
#
_cell.length_a   1.000
_cell.length_b   1.000
_cell.length_c   1.000
_cell.angle_alpha   90.00
_cell.angle_beta   90.00
_cell.angle_gamma   90.00
#
_symmetry.space_group_name_H-M   'P 1'
#
loop_
_entity.id
_entity.type
_entity.pdbx_description
1 polymer ?
#
loop_
_entity_poly.entity_id
_entity_poly.type
_entity_poly.pdbx_seq_one_letter_code
_entity_poly.pdbx_strand_id
1 'polypeptide(L)'
;MRPARALSSPILRFSASPFPAMARDITSFAAEAFTLLSVGIMVIILRTYARIRQVGIRNFEADDYLMLLAIIPYSIETALAYTVSAKYHGYTNSAMTDEERASLSPDSEEYAWRVGGSKIQVAGWAMYATVLWVIKSALCAFYFRLTSGLANYKIRIHIGFGMIITTYIVIICCILFSCHPFHRFWQINPDPGNLCQAASSKLYIFIIVVLNIVTDTYLLLIPLPMLWGARIPTVKKYGLVVLFSGGIFVMVAGLLRCILILKNPRTGPQEGSSWAVRESFVAVVTSNLPSTWGWMRQKLKPLFGSLLSSNNTSTKYKGGPEPGSIMLGDQGGSGWRSHNGRSLKSGTRNQSVHDRNIFIHAGEASSDEIIPSRHDGITKEVEFTVSASTAR
;
A
#
# COMPACT_ATOMS: atom_id res chain seq x y z
N MET A 1 -25.77 -17.60 -81.99
CA MET A 1 -25.53 -16.15 -81.87
C MET A 1 -25.62 -15.73 -80.41
N ARG A 2 -24.47 -15.45 -79.77
CA ARG A 2 -24.28 -14.41 -78.74
C ARG A 2 -22.79 -14.38 -78.35
N PRO A 3 -22.12 -13.22 -78.43
CA PRO A 3 -20.70 -13.05 -78.12
C PRO A 3 -20.45 -12.46 -76.72
N ALA A 4 -19.16 -12.22 -76.43
CA ALA A 4 -18.56 -11.33 -75.42
C ALA A 4 -18.15 -11.94 -74.05
N ARG A 5 -16.92 -12.45 -73.99
CA ARG A 5 -16.09 -12.48 -72.77
C ARG A 5 -15.50 -11.08 -72.56
N ALA A 6 -15.90 -10.40 -71.48
CA ALA A 6 -15.19 -9.23 -70.96
C ALA A 6 -14.13 -9.70 -69.96
N LEU A 7 -12.91 -9.16 -70.10
CA LEU A 7 -11.82 -9.29 -69.13
C LEU A 7 -12.22 -8.65 -67.79
N SER A 8 -12.06 -9.38 -66.69
CA SER A 8 -11.96 -8.81 -65.35
C SER A 8 -10.62 -9.21 -64.73
N SER A 9 -9.74 -8.23 -64.63
CA SER A 9 -8.50 -8.27 -63.86
C SER A 9 -8.80 -8.33 -62.35
N PRO A 10 -8.05 -9.09 -61.55
CA PRO A 10 -8.18 -9.05 -60.11
C PRO A 10 -7.51 -7.78 -59.57
N ILE A 11 -8.32 -6.96 -58.91
CA ILE A 11 -7.93 -5.79 -58.13
C ILE A 11 -6.93 -6.24 -57.05
N LEU A 12 -5.67 -5.77 -57.18
CA LEU A 12 -4.69 -5.76 -56.10
C LEU A 12 -5.25 -4.97 -54.92
N ARG A 13 -5.68 -5.67 -53.86
CA ARG A 13 -5.91 -5.05 -52.56
C ARG A 13 -4.55 -4.60 -52.02
N PHE A 14 -4.29 -3.32 -52.08
CA PHE A 14 -3.22 -2.66 -51.33
C PHE A 14 -3.46 -2.94 -49.84
N SER A 15 -2.67 -3.84 -49.26
CA SER A 15 -2.59 -3.98 -47.81
C SER A 15 -2.18 -2.62 -47.24
N ALA A 16 -2.97 -2.09 -46.31
CA ALA A 16 -2.52 -0.96 -45.50
C ALA A 16 -1.15 -1.31 -44.90
N SER A 17 -0.23 -0.35 -44.92
CA SER A 17 1.07 -0.52 -44.31
C SER A 17 0.90 -0.87 -42.81
N PRO A 18 1.80 -1.68 -42.22
CA PRO A 18 1.70 -2.09 -40.80
C PRO A 18 1.99 -0.94 -39.80
N PHE A 19 2.56 0.18 -40.28
CA PHE A 19 2.94 1.35 -39.49
C PHE A 19 1.78 2.02 -38.71
N PRO A 20 0.60 2.31 -39.30
CA PRO A 20 -0.53 2.89 -38.57
C PRO A 20 -1.10 2.03 -37.44
N ALA A 21 -0.97 0.69 -37.50
CA ALA A 21 -1.43 -0.18 -36.43
C ALA A 21 -0.47 -0.15 -35.24
N MET A 22 0.83 -0.32 -35.50
CA MET A 22 1.86 -0.28 -34.45
C MET A 22 1.91 1.08 -33.72
N ALA A 23 1.75 2.19 -34.43
CA ALA A 23 1.72 3.52 -33.83
C ALA A 23 0.49 3.73 -32.92
N ARG A 24 -0.65 3.12 -33.25
CA ARG A 24 -1.86 3.15 -32.40
C ARG A 24 -1.66 2.32 -31.14
N ASP A 25 -1.02 1.16 -31.23
CA ASP A 25 -0.78 0.30 -30.08
C ASP A 25 0.15 0.99 -29.07
N ILE A 26 1.24 1.62 -29.53
CA ILE A 26 2.16 2.37 -28.67
C ILE A 26 1.46 3.56 -27.99
N THR A 27 0.65 4.32 -28.74
CA THR A 27 -0.06 5.48 -28.17
C THR A 27 -1.13 5.05 -27.16
N SER A 28 -1.82 3.93 -27.40
CA SER A 28 -2.79 3.35 -26.46
C SER A 28 -2.13 2.91 -25.16
N PHE A 29 -1.00 2.19 -25.23
CA PHE A 29 -0.24 1.77 -24.06
C PHE A 29 0.32 2.96 -23.29
N ALA A 30 0.88 3.97 -23.98
CA ALA A 30 1.38 5.17 -23.35
C ALA A 30 0.27 5.92 -22.60
N ALA A 31 -0.89 6.12 -23.25
CA ALA A 31 -2.04 6.75 -22.62
C ALA A 31 -2.48 5.98 -21.37
N GLU A 32 -2.57 4.65 -21.44
CA GLU A 32 -2.87 3.80 -20.29
C GLU A 32 -1.81 3.95 -19.18
N ALA A 33 -0.53 3.75 -19.48
CA ALA A 33 0.54 3.76 -18.49
C ALA A 33 0.65 5.11 -17.76
N PHE A 34 0.60 6.23 -18.49
CA PHE A 34 0.67 7.56 -17.88
C PHE A 34 -0.61 7.97 -17.15
N THR A 35 -1.78 7.51 -17.59
CA THR A 35 -3.03 7.73 -16.83
C THR A 35 -3.02 6.95 -15.52
N LEU A 36 -2.60 5.69 -15.52
CA LEU A 36 -2.43 4.89 -14.30
C LEU A 36 -1.39 5.48 -13.35
N LEU A 37 -0.26 5.97 -13.87
CA LEU A 37 0.73 6.69 -13.07
C LEU A 37 0.13 7.95 -12.44
N SER A 38 -0.54 8.78 -13.22
CA SER A 38 -1.14 10.04 -12.76
C SER A 38 -2.18 9.81 -11.67
N VAL A 39 -3.08 8.83 -11.88
CA VAL A 39 -4.09 8.46 -10.88
C VAL A 39 -3.44 7.86 -9.64
N GLY A 40 -2.42 7.01 -9.79
CA GLY A 40 -1.68 6.44 -8.65
C GLY A 40 -0.98 7.50 -7.80
N ILE A 41 -0.29 8.46 -8.43
CA ILE A 41 0.33 9.60 -7.74
C ILE A 41 -0.74 10.45 -7.05
N MET A 42 -1.88 10.71 -7.71
CA MET A 42 -3.00 11.44 -7.10
C MET A 42 -3.51 10.72 -5.84
N VAL A 43 -3.61 9.39 -5.85
CA VAL A 43 -4.00 8.60 -4.67
C VAL A 43 -2.98 8.75 -3.54
N ILE A 44 -1.68 8.75 -3.84
CA ILE A 44 -0.62 8.98 -2.85
C ILE A 44 -0.71 10.40 -2.28
N ILE A 45 -0.89 11.41 -3.12
CA ILE A 45 -1.03 12.82 -2.70
C ILE A 45 -2.28 12.99 -1.83
N LEU A 46 -3.41 12.41 -2.24
CA LEU A 46 -4.65 12.45 -1.48
C LEU A 46 -4.48 11.79 -0.11
N ARG A 47 -3.77 10.65 -0.07
CA ARG A 47 -3.38 10.01 1.19
C ARG A 47 -2.56 10.95 2.06
N THR A 48 -1.48 11.51 1.53
CA THR A 48 -0.59 12.39 2.30
C THR A 48 -1.37 13.60 2.82
N TYR A 49 -2.25 14.19 2.00
CA TYR A 49 -3.13 15.28 2.42
C TYR A 49 -4.08 14.86 3.56
N ALA A 50 -4.74 13.72 3.41
CA ALA A 50 -5.64 13.19 4.46
C ALA A 50 -4.87 12.96 5.77
N ARG A 51 -3.64 12.45 5.70
CA ARG A 51 -2.77 12.23 6.86
C ARG A 51 -2.33 13.54 7.51
N ILE A 52 -1.92 14.53 6.72
CA ILE A 52 -1.61 15.89 7.22
C ILE A 52 -2.80 16.45 7.99
N ARG A 53 -4.03 16.28 7.49
CA ARG A 53 -5.24 16.75 8.17
C ARG A 53 -5.59 15.98 9.44
N GLN A 54 -5.25 14.68 9.50
CA GLN A 54 -5.57 13.82 10.65
C GLN A 54 -4.57 13.95 11.80
N VAL A 55 -3.28 14.01 11.51
CA VAL A 55 -2.21 13.95 12.54
C VAL A 55 -1.27 15.15 12.53
N GLY A 56 -1.34 16.02 11.51
CA GLY A 56 -0.40 17.13 11.32
C GLY A 56 0.93 16.69 10.69
N ILE A 57 1.69 17.66 10.16
CA ILE A 57 2.95 17.42 9.42
C ILE A 57 4.07 16.88 10.34
N ARG A 58 4.04 17.24 11.63
CA ARG A 58 5.08 16.85 12.60
C ARG A 58 4.98 15.39 13.07
N ASN A 59 3.85 14.73 12.85
CA ASN A 59 3.58 13.37 13.31
C ASN A 59 3.56 12.36 12.14
N PHE A 60 4.38 12.61 11.11
CA PHE A 60 4.55 11.67 10.01
C PHE A 60 5.30 10.44 10.50
N GLU A 61 4.79 9.27 10.10
CA GLU A 61 5.38 7.98 10.44
C GLU A 61 6.03 7.36 9.21
N ALA A 62 6.76 6.26 9.42
CA ALA A 62 7.54 5.62 8.36
C ALA A 62 6.71 5.23 7.13
N ASP A 63 5.44 4.84 7.30
CA ASP A 63 4.56 4.48 6.18
C ASP A 63 4.23 5.67 5.27
N ASP A 64 4.15 6.88 5.82
CA ASP A 64 3.88 8.10 5.05
C ASP A 64 5.10 8.49 4.19
N TYR A 65 6.32 8.38 4.73
CA TYR A 65 7.56 8.64 3.99
C TYR A 65 7.82 7.59 2.91
N LEU A 66 7.62 6.30 3.22
CA LEU A 66 7.80 5.21 2.26
C LEU A 66 6.82 5.33 1.09
N MET A 67 5.60 5.78 1.32
CA MET A 67 4.63 5.97 0.23
C MET A 67 4.99 7.15 -0.67
N LEU A 68 5.54 8.24 -0.12
CA LEU A 68 6.09 9.33 -0.93
C LEU A 68 7.33 8.88 -1.71
N LEU A 69 8.21 8.08 -1.09
CA LEU A 69 9.35 7.48 -1.76
C LEU A 69 8.93 6.62 -2.95
N ALA A 70 7.81 5.88 -2.85
CA ALA A 70 7.30 5.01 -3.91
C ALA A 70 6.98 5.74 -5.23
N ILE A 71 6.73 7.05 -5.20
CA ILE A 71 6.48 7.86 -6.39
C ILE A 71 7.67 7.80 -7.36
N ILE A 72 8.89 7.82 -6.82
CA ILE A 72 10.13 7.85 -7.61
C ILE A 72 10.29 6.56 -8.44
N PRO A 73 10.42 5.36 -7.83
CA PRO A 73 10.57 4.14 -8.60
C PRO A 73 9.34 3.84 -9.46
N TYR A 74 8.12 4.25 -9.07
CA TYR A 74 6.92 4.04 -9.89
C TYR A 74 6.92 4.89 -11.16
N SER A 75 7.37 6.14 -11.05
CA SER A 75 7.55 7.03 -12.22
C SER A 75 8.65 6.50 -13.14
N ILE A 76 9.77 6.05 -12.57
CA ILE A 76 10.88 5.49 -13.35
C ILE A 76 10.45 4.18 -14.04
N GLU A 77 9.79 3.26 -13.33
CA GLU A 77 9.24 2.02 -13.91
C GLU A 77 8.36 2.31 -15.12
N THR A 78 7.39 3.22 -14.96
CA THR A 78 6.47 3.61 -16.04
C THR A 78 7.23 4.21 -17.23
N ALA A 79 8.21 5.09 -16.97
CA ALA A 79 9.02 5.69 -18.02
C ALA A 79 9.90 4.67 -18.76
N LEU A 80 10.47 3.70 -18.06
CA LEU A 80 11.26 2.62 -18.66
C LEU A 80 10.37 1.71 -19.51
N ALA A 81 9.18 1.33 -19.03
CA ALA A 81 8.21 0.53 -19.78
C ALA A 81 7.74 1.24 -21.06
N TYR A 82 7.46 2.55 -20.98
CA TYR A 82 7.18 3.38 -22.15
C TYR A 82 8.37 3.42 -23.11
N THR A 83 9.60 3.61 -22.60
CA THR A 83 10.80 3.70 -23.44
C THR A 83 11.07 2.42 -24.22
N VAL A 84 10.86 1.24 -23.61
CA VAL A 84 10.97 -0.06 -24.32
C VAL A 84 10.00 -0.12 -25.50
N SER A 85 8.76 0.30 -25.30
CA SER A 85 7.71 0.23 -26.33
C SER A 85 7.88 1.30 -27.42
N ALA A 86 8.16 2.55 -27.02
CA ALA A 86 8.17 3.69 -27.94
C ALA A 86 9.48 3.88 -28.68
N LYS A 87 10.63 3.67 -28.00
CA LYS A 87 11.96 3.89 -28.61
C LYS A 87 12.55 2.61 -29.20
N TYR A 88 12.30 1.47 -28.57
CA TYR A 88 12.91 0.20 -28.96
C TYR A 88 11.90 -0.78 -29.58
N HIS A 89 10.66 -0.35 -29.86
CA HIS A 89 9.60 -1.15 -30.49
C HIS A 89 9.30 -2.48 -29.77
N GLY A 90 9.59 -2.57 -28.47
CA GLY A 90 9.46 -3.81 -27.69
C GLY A 90 10.60 -4.82 -27.90
N TYR A 91 11.61 -4.50 -28.73
CA TYR A 91 12.71 -5.41 -29.02
C TYR A 91 13.69 -5.53 -27.85
N THR A 92 14.08 -6.78 -27.57
CA THR A 92 15.12 -7.15 -26.60
C THR A 92 15.97 -8.29 -27.17
N ASN A 93 16.94 -8.79 -26.41
CA ASN A 93 17.76 -9.96 -26.77
C ASN A 93 17.02 -11.31 -26.64
N SER A 94 15.75 -11.27 -26.28
CA SER A 94 14.86 -12.44 -26.18
C SER A 94 13.98 -12.59 -27.41
N ALA A 95 13.14 -13.63 -27.44
CA ALA A 95 12.16 -13.87 -28.51
C ALA A 95 12.74 -14.05 -29.92
N MET A 96 13.99 -14.55 -30.03
CA MET A 96 14.64 -14.84 -31.32
C MET A 96 15.03 -16.31 -31.42
N THR A 97 14.93 -16.85 -32.62
CA THR A 97 15.55 -18.12 -33.02
C THR A 97 17.04 -17.91 -33.31
N ASP A 98 17.81 -19.00 -33.33
CA ASP A 98 19.24 -18.94 -33.63
C ASP A 98 19.51 -18.49 -35.07
N GLU A 99 18.62 -18.84 -36.01
CA GLU A 99 18.66 -18.36 -37.39
C GLU A 99 18.42 -16.85 -37.49
N GLU A 100 17.40 -16.33 -36.79
CA GLU A 100 17.12 -14.88 -36.73
C GLU A 100 18.33 -14.13 -36.15
N ARG A 101 18.98 -14.66 -35.11
CA ARG A 101 20.19 -14.07 -34.52
C ARG A 101 21.39 -14.07 -35.44
N ALA A 102 21.60 -15.16 -36.17
CA ALA A 102 22.72 -15.28 -37.11
C ALA A 102 22.52 -14.39 -38.35
N SER A 103 21.27 -14.21 -38.79
CA SER A 103 20.92 -13.37 -39.93
C SER A 103 20.95 -11.86 -39.64
N LEU A 104 20.92 -11.46 -38.36
CA LEU A 104 20.85 -10.06 -37.98
C LEU A 104 22.22 -9.38 -38.10
N SER A 105 22.31 -8.39 -38.98
CA SER A 105 23.53 -7.59 -39.14
C SER A 105 23.79 -6.73 -37.90
N PRO A 106 25.02 -6.72 -37.36
CA PRO A 106 25.42 -5.84 -36.25
C PRO A 106 25.23 -4.33 -36.54
N ASP A 107 25.28 -3.93 -37.81
CA ASP A 107 25.13 -2.54 -38.23
C ASP A 107 23.67 -2.13 -38.48
N SER A 108 22.71 -3.04 -38.26
CA SER A 108 21.28 -2.75 -38.43
C SER A 108 20.69 -1.93 -37.28
N GLU A 109 19.68 -1.12 -37.58
CA GLU A 109 18.93 -0.38 -36.55
C GLU A 109 18.24 -1.33 -35.56
N GLU A 110 17.75 -2.48 -36.02
CA GLU A 110 17.14 -3.49 -35.16
C GLU A 110 18.13 -4.04 -34.12
N TYR A 111 19.39 -4.27 -34.51
CA TYR A 111 20.43 -4.68 -33.56
C TYR A 111 20.61 -3.64 -32.46
N ALA A 112 20.69 -2.35 -32.83
CA ALA A 112 20.77 -1.26 -31.86
C ALA A 112 19.54 -1.19 -30.95
N TRP A 113 18.33 -1.39 -31.48
CA TRP A 113 17.10 -1.42 -30.68
C TRP A 113 17.08 -2.58 -29.70
N ARG A 114 17.49 -3.79 -30.10
CA ARG A 114 17.55 -4.96 -29.21
C ARG A 114 18.56 -4.78 -28.08
N VAL A 115 19.73 -4.22 -28.37
CA VAL A 115 20.74 -3.89 -27.35
C VAL A 115 20.19 -2.86 -26.37
N GLY A 116 19.59 -1.78 -26.88
CA GLY A 116 19.01 -0.72 -26.07
C GLY A 116 17.85 -1.19 -25.20
N GLY A 117 16.90 -1.92 -25.78
CA GLY A 117 15.74 -2.47 -25.08
C GLY A 117 16.13 -3.46 -24.01
N SER A 118 17.15 -4.30 -24.23
CA SER A 118 17.65 -5.24 -23.21
C SER A 118 18.20 -4.52 -21.98
N LYS A 119 18.95 -3.43 -22.17
CA LYS A 119 19.47 -2.60 -21.05
C LYS A 119 18.34 -1.98 -20.24
N ILE A 120 17.35 -1.40 -20.92
CA ILE A 120 16.18 -0.81 -20.26
C ILE A 120 15.34 -1.88 -19.55
N GLN A 121 15.23 -3.10 -20.12
CA GLN A 121 14.49 -4.19 -19.50
C GLN A 121 15.10 -4.61 -18.16
N VAL A 122 16.44 -4.71 -18.06
CA VAL A 122 17.13 -5.01 -16.79
C VAL A 122 16.81 -3.94 -15.74
N ALA A 123 16.91 -2.66 -16.11
CA ALA A 123 16.54 -1.55 -15.23
C ALA A 123 15.05 -1.58 -14.85
N GLY A 124 14.17 -1.92 -15.79
CA GLY A 124 12.72 -2.02 -15.59
C GLY A 124 12.36 -3.07 -14.55
N TRP A 125 12.97 -4.25 -14.59
CA TRP A 125 12.79 -5.28 -13.57
C TRP A 125 13.24 -4.83 -12.18
N ALA A 126 14.37 -4.13 -12.08
CA ALA A 126 14.86 -3.60 -10.81
C ALA A 126 13.90 -2.54 -10.23
N MET A 127 13.40 -1.63 -11.06
CA MET A 127 12.46 -0.59 -10.62
C MET A 127 11.10 -1.18 -10.24
N TYR A 128 10.56 -2.11 -11.03
CA TYR A 128 9.35 -2.86 -10.68
C TYR A 128 9.47 -3.56 -9.31
N ALA A 129 10.57 -4.27 -9.08
CA ALA A 129 10.83 -4.87 -7.77
C ALA A 129 10.93 -3.79 -6.67
N THR A 130 11.57 -2.66 -6.95
CA THR A 130 11.67 -1.56 -5.97
C THR A 130 10.29 -1.01 -5.60
N VAL A 131 9.39 -0.79 -6.57
CA VAL A 131 8.02 -0.31 -6.33
C VAL A 131 7.28 -1.24 -5.37
N LEU A 132 7.21 -2.53 -5.71
CA LEU A 132 6.45 -3.48 -4.90
C LEU A 132 7.03 -3.62 -3.49
N TRP A 133 8.35 -3.66 -3.33
CA TRP A 133 8.97 -3.81 -2.00
C TRP A 133 8.87 -2.56 -1.13
N VAL A 134 8.88 -1.36 -1.73
CA VAL A 134 8.59 -0.12 -1.00
C VAL A 134 7.14 -0.09 -0.54
N ILE A 135 6.19 -0.49 -1.38
CA ILE A 135 4.76 -0.58 -1.00
C ILE A 135 4.55 -1.61 0.12
N LYS A 136 5.18 -2.79 0.04
CA LYS A 136 5.16 -3.81 1.10
C LYS A 136 5.73 -3.27 2.40
N SER A 137 6.84 -2.52 2.34
CA SER A 137 7.46 -1.88 3.51
C SER A 137 6.52 -0.84 4.14
N ALA A 138 5.85 -0.03 3.32
CA ALA A 138 4.87 0.94 3.80
C ALA A 138 3.65 0.25 4.45
N LEU A 139 3.18 -0.86 3.89
CA LEU A 139 2.11 -1.67 4.47
C LEU A 139 2.54 -2.29 5.82
N CYS A 140 3.77 -2.80 5.90
CA CYS A 140 4.33 -3.35 7.13
C CYS A 140 4.46 -2.28 8.23
N ALA A 141 4.92 -1.08 7.87
CA ALA A 141 4.98 0.08 8.76
C ALA A 141 3.58 0.51 9.23
N PHE A 142 2.59 0.48 8.33
CA PHE A 142 1.19 0.73 8.69
C PHE A 142 0.67 -0.30 9.70
N TYR A 143 1.00 -1.58 9.53
CA TYR A 143 0.67 -2.61 10.52
C TYR A 143 1.37 -2.39 11.85
N PHE A 144 2.65 -1.98 11.85
CA PHE A 144 3.38 -1.67 13.08
C PHE A 144 2.64 -0.65 13.93
N ARG A 145 2.20 0.43 13.29
CA ARG A 145 1.41 1.48 13.92
C ARG A 145 0.08 0.95 14.44
N LEU A 146 -0.65 0.21 13.60
CA LEU A 146 -1.96 -0.33 13.94
C LEU A 146 -1.93 -1.24 15.17
N THR A 147 -0.86 -2.02 15.33
CA THR A 147 -0.69 -2.98 16.43
C THR A 147 0.26 -2.48 17.52
N SER A 148 0.61 -1.19 17.55
CA SER A 148 1.56 -0.62 18.52
C SER A 148 1.19 -0.88 19.97
N GLY A 149 -0.11 -0.98 20.27
CA GLY A 149 -0.65 -1.33 21.59
C GLY A 149 -0.62 -2.82 21.95
N LEU A 150 -0.29 -3.72 21.02
CA LEU A 150 -0.27 -5.17 21.24
C LEU A 150 1.17 -5.71 21.21
N ALA A 151 1.75 -6.00 22.38
CA ALA A 151 3.15 -6.46 22.50
C ALA A 151 3.46 -7.70 21.65
N ASN A 152 2.53 -8.67 21.59
CA ASN A 152 2.71 -9.93 20.87
C ASN A 152 2.82 -9.79 19.34
N TYR A 153 2.44 -8.63 18.77
CA TYR A 153 2.49 -8.40 17.32
C TYR A 153 3.80 -7.77 16.84
N LYS A 154 4.55 -7.13 17.75
CA LYS A 154 5.80 -6.45 17.39
C LYS A 154 6.79 -7.41 16.74
N ILE A 155 6.97 -8.60 17.31
CA ILE A 155 7.92 -9.59 16.76
C ILE A 155 7.53 -10.06 15.35
N ARG A 156 6.24 -10.30 15.10
CA ARG A 156 5.72 -10.72 13.79
C ARG A 156 6.00 -9.66 12.72
N ILE A 157 5.91 -8.40 13.08
CA ILE A 157 6.14 -7.27 12.17
C ILE A 157 7.63 -7.06 11.90
N HIS A 158 8.49 -7.22 12.91
CA HIS A 158 9.95 -7.19 12.71
C HIS A 158 10.42 -8.33 11.80
N ILE A 159 9.86 -9.54 11.96
CA ILE A 159 10.09 -10.64 11.02
C ILE A 159 9.62 -10.26 9.60
N GLY A 160 8.48 -9.57 9.49
CA GLY A 160 7.98 -9.03 8.22
C GLY A 160 8.97 -8.09 7.54
N PHE A 161 9.50 -7.10 8.26
CA PHE A 161 10.55 -6.22 7.74
C PHE A 161 11.82 -6.98 7.34
N GLY A 162 12.27 -7.94 8.16
CA GLY A 162 13.39 -8.80 7.85
C GLY A 162 13.20 -9.54 6.53
N MET A 163 12.05 -10.20 6.34
CA MET A 163 11.74 -10.89 5.09
C MET A 163 11.67 -9.96 3.89
N ILE A 164 11.05 -8.79 4.01
CA ILE A 164 10.99 -7.81 2.90
C ILE A 164 12.41 -7.39 2.50
N ILE A 165 13.26 -7.05 3.46
CA ILE A 165 14.65 -6.63 3.19
C ILE A 165 15.45 -7.78 2.56
N THR A 166 15.40 -8.98 3.15
CA THR A 166 16.14 -10.14 2.64
C THR A 166 15.69 -10.51 1.23
N THR A 167 14.38 -10.59 0.98
CA THR A 167 13.87 -10.93 -0.36
C THR A 167 14.18 -9.85 -1.39
N TYR A 168 14.17 -8.57 -1.01
CA TYR A 168 14.59 -7.48 -1.88
C TYR A 168 16.06 -7.63 -2.31
N ILE A 169 16.94 -7.86 -1.34
CA ILE A 169 18.38 -8.04 -1.60
C ILE A 169 18.59 -9.25 -2.53
N VAL A 170 17.92 -10.38 -2.27
CA VAL A 170 18.02 -11.57 -3.13
C VAL A 170 17.60 -11.26 -4.57
N ILE A 171 16.51 -10.52 -4.77
CA ILE A 171 16.03 -10.17 -6.11
C ILE A 171 16.99 -9.22 -6.82
N ILE A 172 17.46 -8.17 -6.16
CA ILE A 172 18.40 -7.23 -6.76
C ILE A 172 19.72 -7.92 -7.09
N CYS A 173 20.24 -8.77 -6.20
CA CYS A 173 21.41 -9.59 -6.48
C CYS A 173 21.18 -10.54 -7.66
N CYS A 174 19.99 -11.16 -7.76
CA CYS A 174 19.65 -12.00 -8.91
C CYS A 174 19.63 -11.19 -10.22
N ILE A 175 19.03 -10.00 -10.24
CA ILE A 175 18.98 -9.15 -11.43
C ILE A 175 20.39 -8.72 -11.86
N LEU A 176 21.27 -8.38 -10.92
CA LEU A 176 22.61 -7.85 -11.21
C LEU A 176 23.65 -8.94 -11.50
N PHE A 177 23.60 -10.08 -10.81
CA PHE A 177 24.70 -11.05 -10.79
C PHE A 177 24.42 -12.37 -11.50
N SER A 178 23.18 -12.67 -11.92
CA SER A 178 22.95 -14.02 -12.46
C SER A 178 23.51 -14.22 -13.88
N CYS A 179 23.86 -13.16 -14.61
CA CYS A 179 24.52 -13.28 -15.91
C CYS A 179 25.96 -12.76 -15.84
N HIS A 180 26.93 -13.63 -16.11
CA HIS A 180 28.35 -13.29 -16.08
C HIS A 180 29.04 -13.69 -17.39
N PRO A 181 29.83 -12.80 -18.02
CA PRO A 181 30.00 -11.37 -17.72
C PRO A 181 28.75 -10.52 -17.99
N PHE A 182 28.59 -9.41 -17.26
CA PHE A 182 27.38 -8.57 -17.26
C PHE A 182 26.96 -8.06 -18.64
N HIS A 183 27.91 -7.86 -19.57
CA HIS A 183 27.60 -7.41 -20.92
C HIS A 183 26.77 -8.40 -21.75
N ARG A 184 26.70 -9.68 -21.33
CA ARG A 184 25.88 -10.69 -21.99
C ARG A 184 24.37 -10.43 -21.87
N PHE A 185 23.95 -9.56 -20.95
CA PHE A 185 22.56 -9.14 -20.85
C PHE A 185 22.02 -8.43 -22.10
N TRP A 186 22.91 -7.89 -22.93
CA TRP A 186 22.54 -7.24 -24.19
C TRP A 186 23.30 -7.84 -25.38
N GLN A 187 23.84 -9.05 -25.24
CA GLN A 187 24.41 -9.82 -26.34
C GLN A 187 23.28 -10.42 -27.18
N ILE A 188 23.39 -10.31 -28.50
CA ILE A 188 22.39 -10.84 -29.45
C ILE A 188 22.86 -12.14 -30.09
N ASN A 189 24.10 -12.17 -30.58
CA ASN A 189 24.72 -13.32 -31.25
C ASN A 189 26.16 -13.48 -30.74
N PRO A 190 26.64 -14.67 -30.34
CA PRO A 190 25.89 -15.94 -30.15
C PRO A 190 24.84 -15.86 -29.04
N ASP A 191 23.93 -16.86 -28.94
CA ASP A 191 22.91 -16.89 -27.89
C ASP A 191 23.56 -16.78 -26.49
N PRO A 192 23.24 -15.75 -25.69
CA PRO A 192 23.77 -15.64 -24.34
C PRO A 192 23.14 -16.62 -23.34
N GLY A 193 22.12 -17.38 -23.74
CA GLY A 193 21.37 -18.32 -22.92
C GLY A 193 20.21 -17.66 -22.15
N ASN A 194 19.26 -18.47 -21.66
CA ASN A 194 18.04 -17.96 -21.03
C ASN A 194 18.29 -17.11 -19.77
N LEU A 195 19.36 -17.41 -19.03
CA LEU A 195 19.70 -16.67 -17.81
C LEU A 195 20.07 -15.21 -18.08
N CYS A 196 20.66 -14.94 -19.25
CA CYS A 196 21.08 -13.60 -19.69
C CYS A 196 20.01 -12.84 -20.49
N GLN A 197 18.82 -13.42 -20.65
CA GLN A 197 17.70 -12.80 -21.36
C GLN A 197 16.70 -12.26 -20.33
N ALA A 198 16.96 -11.07 -19.77
CA ALA A 198 16.19 -10.51 -18.66
C ALA A 198 14.67 -10.43 -18.91
N ALA A 199 14.24 -10.29 -20.15
CA ALA A 199 12.82 -10.22 -20.52
C ALA A 199 12.08 -11.57 -20.37
N SER A 200 12.77 -12.71 -20.46
CA SER A 200 12.17 -14.06 -20.49
C SER A 200 12.95 -15.12 -19.69
N SER A 201 13.84 -14.68 -18.79
CA SER A 201 14.63 -15.56 -17.93
C SER A 201 13.70 -16.30 -16.97
N LYS A 202 13.60 -17.62 -17.14
CA LYS A 202 12.71 -18.48 -16.35
C LYS A 202 13.07 -18.43 -14.88
N LEU A 203 14.37 -18.43 -14.58
CA LEU A 203 14.87 -18.38 -13.20
C LEU A 203 14.50 -17.05 -12.53
N TYR A 204 14.62 -15.93 -13.24
CA TYR A 204 14.34 -14.59 -12.67
C TYR A 204 12.87 -14.45 -12.34
N ILE A 205 12.02 -14.80 -13.31
CA ILE A 205 10.57 -14.75 -13.17
C ILE A 205 10.15 -15.64 -12.01
N PHE A 206 10.69 -16.86 -11.93
CA PHE A 206 10.38 -17.80 -10.85
C PHE A 206 10.76 -17.24 -9.47
N ILE A 207 12.00 -16.76 -9.30
CA ILE A 207 12.48 -16.21 -8.02
C ILE A 207 11.64 -15.01 -7.59
N ILE A 208 11.40 -14.05 -8.50
CA ILE A 208 10.65 -12.84 -8.19
C ILE A 208 9.21 -13.20 -7.78
N VAL A 209 8.55 -14.07 -8.54
CA VAL A 209 7.15 -14.46 -8.29
C VAL A 209 7.02 -15.23 -6.97
N VAL A 210 7.91 -16.20 -6.72
CA VAL A 210 7.87 -16.98 -5.47
C VAL A 210 8.10 -16.08 -4.26
N LEU A 211 9.13 -15.23 -4.29
CA LEU A 211 9.42 -14.33 -3.17
C LEU A 211 8.32 -13.27 -2.98
N ASN A 212 7.70 -12.79 -4.07
CA ASN A 212 6.55 -11.90 -4.00
C ASN A 212 5.35 -12.58 -3.32
N ILE A 213 4.99 -13.80 -3.75
CA ILE A 213 3.88 -14.57 -3.16
C ILE A 213 4.14 -14.88 -1.68
N VAL A 214 5.36 -15.31 -1.33
CA VAL A 214 5.72 -15.63 0.06
C VAL A 214 5.61 -14.40 0.95
N THR A 215 6.14 -13.25 0.50
CA THR A 215 6.07 -12.00 1.27
C THR A 215 4.63 -11.49 1.38
N ASP A 216 3.83 -11.53 0.31
CA ASP A 216 2.42 -11.14 0.35
C ASP A 216 1.60 -12.04 1.25
N THR A 217 1.77 -13.36 1.13
CA THR A 217 1.09 -14.32 2.00
C THR A 217 1.40 -14.01 3.46
N TYR A 218 2.67 -13.79 3.80
CA TYR A 218 3.04 -13.43 5.17
C TYR A 218 2.38 -12.13 5.65
N LEU A 219 2.42 -11.07 4.84
CA LEU A 219 1.79 -9.79 5.20
C LEU A 219 0.27 -9.93 5.37
N LEU A 220 -0.39 -10.76 4.58
CA LEU A 220 -1.81 -11.10 4.74
C LEU A 220 -2.06 -11.95 6.01
N LEU A 221 -1.11 -12.73 6.49
CA LEU A 221 -1.26 -13.50 7.74
C LEU A 221 -1.07 -12.65 9.01
N ILE A 222 -0.45 -11.46 8.92
CA ILE A 222 -0.21 -10.60 10.09
C ILE A 222 -1.52 -10.23 10.81
N PRO A 223 -2.57 -9.70 10.15
CA PRO A 223 -3.75 -9.19 10.85
C PRO A 223 -4.84 -10.26 11.08
N LEU A 224 -4.73 -11.45 10.49
CA LEU A 224 -5.77 -12.49 10.59
C LEU A 224 -6.04 -12.99 12.03
N PRO A 225 -5.02 -13.31 12.85
CA PRO A 225 -5.26 -13.73 14.23
C PRO A 225 -5.90 -12.61 15.06
N MET A 226 -5.62 -11.35 14.75
CA MET A 226 -6.24 -10.19 15.40
C MET A 226 -7.72 -10.11 15.05
N LEU A 227 -8.08 -10.41 13.80
CA LEU A 227 -9.45 -10.34 13.32
C LEU A 227 -10.37 -11.42 13.93
N TRP A 228 -9.82 -12.58 14.28
CA TRP A 228 -10.60 -13.66 14.92
C TRP A 228 -10.80 -13.46 16.42
N GLY A 229 -9.85 -12.85 17.12
CA GLY A 229 -9.94 -12.65 18.57
C GLY A 229 -10.67 -11.37 18.99
N ALA A 230 -10.67 -10.32 18.17
CA ALA A 230 -11.14 -9.00 18.58
C ALA A 230 -12.61 -8.72 18.18
N ARG A 231 -13.43 -8.23 19.12
CA ARG A 231 -14.76 -7.64 18.85
C ARG A 231 -14.61 -6.29 18.16
N ILE A 232 -14.19 -6.30 16.90
CA ILE A 232 -13.97 -5.11 16.10
C ILE A 232 -15.31 -4.57 15.57
N PRO A 233 -15.63 -3.27 15.72
CA PRO A 233 -16.84 -2.70 15.13
C PRO A 233 -16.84 -2.89 13.61
N THR A 234 -18.00 -3.24 13.05
CA THR A 234 -18.19 -3.71 11.65
C THR A 234 -17.53 -2.81 10.61
N VAL A 235 -17.49 -1.49 10.83
CA VAL A 235 -16.84 -0.52 9.93
C VAL A 235 -15.34 -0.73 9.81
N LYS A 236 -14.65 -1.09 10.90
CA LYS A 236 -13.22 -1.40 10.90
C LYS A 236 -12.95 -2.77 10.27
N LYS A 237 -13.90 -3.70 10.39
CA LYS A 237 -13.86 -5.02 9.73
C LYS A 237 -13.85 -4.88 8.20
N TYR A 238 -14.68 -3.99 7.64
CA TYR A 238 -14.72 -3.75 6.19
C TYR A 238 -13.39 -3.20 5.63
N GLY A 239 -12.74 -2.24 6.31
CA GLY A 239 -11.45 -1.71 5.86
C GLY A 239 -10.35 -2.78 5.80
N LEU A 240 -10.38 -3.74 6.73
CA LEU A 240 -9.44 -4.85 6.76
C LEU A 240 -9.74 -5.89 5.66
N VAL A 241 -11.03 -6.17 5.39
CA VAL A 241 -11.45 -7.04 4.27
C VAL A 241 -11.00 -6.45 2.93
N VAL A 242 -11.16 -5.15 2.72
CA VAL A 242 -10.70 -4.47 1.49
C VAL A 242 -9.18 -4.61 1.32
N LEU A 243 -8.41 -4.43 2.40
CA LEU A 243 -6.96 -4.69 2.41
C LEU A 243 -6.61 -6.11 1.95
N PHE A 244 -7.26 -7.11 2.55
CA PHE A 244 -6.99 -8.51 2.23
C PHE A 244 -7.35 -8.82 0.78
N SER A 245 -8.50 -8.34 0.29
CA SER A 245 -8.89 -8.53 -1.11
C SER A 245 -7.91 -7.87 -2.08
N GLY A 246 -7.40 -6.69 -1.74
CA GLY A 246 -6.41 -5.98 -2.55
C GLY A 246 -5.10 -6.73 -2.66
N GLY A 247 -4.57 -7.23 -1.53
CA GLY A 247 -3.34 -8.01 -1.53
C GLY A 247 -3.47 -9.35 -2.26
N ILE A 248 -4.59 -10.05 -2.12
CA ILE A 248 -4.87 -11.27 -2.90
C ILE A 248 -4.95 -10.95 -4.39
N PHE A 249 -5.62 -9.86 -4.76
CA PHE A 249 -5.71 -9.45 -6.16
C PHE A 249 -4.32 -9.16 -6.77
N VAL A 250 -3.47 -8.40 -6.07
CA VAL A 250 -2.11 -8.09 -6.53
C VAL A 250 -1.29 -9.37 -6.70
N MET A 251 -1.38 -10.29 -5.73
CA MET A 251 -0.71 -11.60 -5.80
C MET A 251 -1.17 -12.43 -7.01
N VAL A 252 -2.47 -12.45 -7.32
CA VAL A 252 -3.01 -13.13 -8.51
C VAL A 252 -2.56 -12.45 -9.80
N ALA A 253 -2.52 -11.11 -9.83
CA ALA A 253 -2.04 -10.35 -10.98
C ALA A 253 -0.57 -10.69 -11.30
N GLY A 254 0.30 -10.76 -10.30
CA GLY A 254 1.69 -11.19 -10.46
C GLY A 254 1.82 -12.63 -10.98
N LEU A 255 0.95 -13.54 -10.55
CA LEU A 255 0.91 -14.91 -11.07
C LEU A 255 0.46 -14.95 -12.55
N LEU A 256 -0.56 -14.17 -12.92
CA LEU A 256 -1.00 -14.07 -14.31
C LEU A 256 0.11 -13.51 -15.21
N ARG A 257 0.83 -12.48 -14.76
CA ARG A 257 2.00 -11.95 -15.48
C ARG A 257 3.05 -13.03 -15.72
N CYS A 258 3.38 -13.83 -14.71
CA CYS A 258 4.31 -14.95 -14.84
C CYS A 258 3.86 -15.92 -15.94
N ILE A 259 2.59 -16.32 -15.91
CA ILE A 259 2.01 -17.24 -16.90
C ILE A 259 2.09 -16.65 -18.31
N LEU A 260 1.80 -15.36 -18.48
CA LEU A 260 1.88 -14.68 -19.78
C LEU A 260 3.29 -14.68 -20.37
N ILE A 261 4.30 -14.39 -19.55
CA ILE A 261 5.70 -14.38 -20.00
C ILE A 261 6.18 -15.80 -20.35
N LEU A 262 5.78 -16.81 -19.58
CA LEU A 262 6.22 -18.19 -19.79
C LEU A 262 5.49 -18.89 -20.95
N LYS A 263 4.19 -18.61 -21.15
CA LYS A 263 3.42 -19.24 -22.24
C LYS A 263 3.68 -18.64 -23.61
N ASN A 264 4.01 -17.35 -23.68
CA ASN A 264 4.18 -16.63 -24.94
C ASN A 264 5.60 -16.06 -25.04
N PRO A 265 6.62 -16.84 -25.47
CA PRO A 265 8.00 -16.35 -25.50
C PRO A 265 8.22 -15.15 -26.44
N ARG A 266 7.40 -15.00 -27.50
CA ARG A 266 7.50 -13.90 -28.46
C ARG A 266 6.84 -12.60 -28.00
N THR A 267 5.59 -12.65 -27.54
CA THR A 267 4.82 -11.46 -27.13
C THR A 267 4.80 -11.23 -25.62
N GLY A 268 5.04 -12.27 -24.84
CA GLY A 268 4.96 -12.29 -23.38
C GLY A 268 5.83 -11.27 -22.66
N PRO A 269 7.07 -10.95 -23.09
CA PRO A 269 7.86 -9.89 -22.46
C PRO A 269 7.23 -8.49 -22.57
N GLN A 270 6.61 -8.18 -23.72
CA GLN A 270 5.93 -6.91 -23.95
C GLN A 270 4.63 -6.83 -23.16
N GLU A 271 3.81 -7.89 -23.23
CA GLU A 271 2.60 -8.03 -22.41
C GLU A 271 2.92 -7.97 -20.91
N GLY A 272 3.99 -8.65 -20.49
CA GLY A 272 4.44 -8.68 -19.11
C GLY A 272 4.86 -7.31 -18.59
N SER A 273 5.42 -6.46 -19.44
CA SER A 273 5.79 -5.08 -19.09
C SER A 273 4.56 -4.19 -18.95
N SER A 274 3.53 -4.37 -19.78
CA SER A 274 2.25 -3.67 -19.61
C SER A 274 1.53 -4.07 -18.33
N TRP A 275 1.49 -5.38 -18.05
CA TRP A 275 0.92 -5.91 -16.81
C TRP A 275 1.66 -5.48 -15.55
N ALA A 276 2.98 -5.23 -15.64
CA ALA A 276 3.76 -4.67 -14.52
C ALA A 276 3.19 -3.33 -14.03
N VAL A 277 2.92 -2.40 -14.96
CA VAL A 277 2.40 -1.07 -14.64
C VAL A 277 1.00 -1.17 -14.02
N ARG A 278 0.16 -2.07 -14.54
CA ARG A 278 -1.18 -2.35 -13.98
C ARG A 278 -1.09 -2.91 -12.56
N GLU A 279 -0.18 -3.84 -12.32
CA GLU A 279 0.05 -4.43 -11.01
C GLU A 279 0.55 -3.39 -10.00
N SER A 280 1.56 -2.58 -10.36
CA SER A 280 2.05 -1.46 -9.57
C SER A 280 0.93 -0.48 -9.21
N PHE A 281 0.09 -0.12 -10.19
CA PHE A 281 -1.07 0.74 -9.96
C PHE A 281 -2.02 0.16 -8.91
N VAL A 282 -2.42 -1.11 -9.06
CA VAL A 282 -3.35 -1.72 -8.11
C VAL A 282 -2.72 -1.89 -6.74
N ALA A 283 -1.43 -2.20 -6.66
CA ALA A 283 -0.70 -2.23 -5.39
C ALA A 283 -0.74 -0.87 -4.69
N VAL A 284 -0.45 0.23 -5.40
CA VAL A 284 -0.54 1.60 -4.87
C VAL A 284 -1.95 1.93 -4.41
N VAL A 285 -2.98 1.64 -5.21
CA VAL A 285 -4.36 1.97 -4.82
C VAL A 285 -4.75 1.18 -3.57
N THR A 286 -4.56 -0.13 -3.59
CA THR A 286 -4.99 -1.02 -2.50
C THR A 286 -4.26 -0.76 -1.18
N SER A 287 -2.97 -0.42 -1.21
CA SER A 287 -2.21 -0.10 0.01
C SER A 287 -2.62 1.22 0.65
N ASN A 288 -3.21 2.15 -0.12
CA ASN A 288 -3.55 3.50 0.33
C ASN A 288 -5.02 3.68 0.74
N LEU A 289 -5.91 2.77 0.33
CA LEU A 289 -7.32 2.75 0.74
C LEU A 289 -7.54 2.77 2.27
N PRO A 290 -6.81 2.01 3.11
CA PRO A 290 -7.15 1.87 4.53
C PRO A 290 -6.85 3.13 5.33
N SER A 291 -5.71 3.76 5.03
CA SER A 291 -5.29 5.03 5.61
C SER A 291 -6.23 6.18 5.25
N THR A 292 -6.83 6.13 4.05
CA THR A 292 -7.71 7.20 3.54
C THR A 292 -9.17 6.97 3.88
N TRP A 293 -9.60 5.72 4.12
CA TRP A 293 -11.00 5.35 4.34
C TRP A 293 -11.71 6.17 5.42
N GLY A 294 -11.04 6.41 6.56
CA GLY A 294 -11.60 7.19 7.66
C GLY A 294 -11.93 8.63 7.28
N TRP A 295 -11.03 9.28 6.54
CA TRP A 295 -11.20 10.63 6.04
C TRP A 295 -12.20 10.70 4.88
N MET A 296 -12.10 9.76 3.94
CA MET A 296 -13.00 9.63 2.80
C MET A 296 -14.45 9.50 3.28
N ARG A 297 -14.73 8.65 4.27
CA ARG A 297 -16.07 8.51 4.86
C ARG A 297 -16.60 9.81 5.46
N GLN A 298 -15.75 10.60 6.14
CA GLN A 298 -16.17 11.86 6.75
C GLN A 298 -16.54 12.92 5.70
N LYS A 299 -15.82 12.97 4.58
CA LYS A 299 -16.07 13.92 3.48
C LYS A 299 -17.15 13.45 2.49
N LEU A 300 -17.33 12.14 2.35
CA LEU A 300 -18.40 11.56 1.54
C LEU A 300 -19.76 11.53 2.26
N LYS A 301 -19.80 11.68 3.59
CA LYS A 301 -21.07 11.82 4.35
C LYS A 301 -22.01 12.93 3.83
N PRO A 302 -21.56 14.16 3.52
CA PRO A 302 -22.44 15.17 2.93
C PRO A 302 -22.84 14.88 1.48
N LEU A 303 -22.03 14.12 0.72
CA LEU A 303 -22.29 13.80 -0.69
C LEU A 303 -23.19 12.57 -0.89
N PHE A 304 -23.02 11.54 -0.06
CA PHE A 304 -23.85 10.33 -0.04
C PHE A 304 -24.97 10.38 1.00
N GLY A 305 -25.00 11.42 1.84
CA GLY A 305 -26.07 11.68 2.78
C GLY A 305 -27.42 11.92 2.10
N SER A 306 -27.43 12.41 0.85
CA SER A 306 -28.67 12.54 0.07
C SER A 306 -29.17 11.22 -0.51
N LEU A 307 -28.31 10.21 -0.71
CA LEU A 307 -28.66 8.91 -1.30
C LEU A 307 -28.93 7.81 -0.27
N LEU A 308 -28.45 7.96 0.96
CA LEU A 308 -28.60 6.97 2.04
C LEU A 308 -29.38 7.50 3.26
N SER A 309 -29.94 8.70 3.18
CA SER A 309 -30.86 9.22 4.20
C SER A 309 -32.25 8.58 4.03
N SER A 310 -32.37 7.33 4.49
CA SER A 310 -33.66 6.80 4.92
C SER A 310 -33.89 7.18 6.39
N ASN A 311 -35.10 7.63 6.67
CA ASN A 311 -35.60 8.31 7.86
C ASN A 311 -35.09 7.84 9.25
N ASN A 312 -35.01 8.84 10.13
CA ASN A 312 -35.25 8.81 11.58
C ASN A 312 -34.18 8.23 12.53
N THR A 313 -33.41 9.10 13.18
CA THR A 313 -33.73 9.63 14.54
C THR A 313 -32.49 10.35 15.09
N SER A 314 -32.69 11.60 15.51
CA SER A 314 -31.68 12.44 16.14
C SER A 314 -31.52 12.05 17.62
N THR A 315 -30.40 11.42 17.98
CA THR A 315 -29.91 11.41 19.36
C THR A 315 -28.55 12.08 19.42
N LYS A 316 -28.55 13.21 20.11
CA LYS A 316 -27.43 14.11 20.38
C LYS A 316 -26.52 13.47 21.44
N TYR A 317 -25.41 12.86 21.04
CA TYR A 317 -24.34 12.45 21.96
C TYR A 317 -23.29 13.56 22.06
N LYS A 318 -23.16 14.16 23.24
CA LYS A 318 -22.02 15.00 23.65
C LYS A 318 -20.87 14.08 24.10
N GLY A 319 -19.65 14.41 23.66
CA GLY A 319 -18.39 14.00 24.29
C GLY A 319 -17.92 12.57 24.02
N GLY A 320 -17.25 12.35 22.89
CA GLY A 320 -16.37 11.20 22.66
C GLY A 320 -14.97 11.70 22.27
N PRO A 321 -13.90 10.91 22.48
CA PRO A 321 -12.53 11.37 22.24
C PRO A 321 -12.30 11.70 20.76
N GLU A 322 -11.33 12.59 20.51
CA GLU A 322 -11.07 13.18 19.19
C GLU A 322 -10.86 12.13 18.07
N PRO A 323 -11.34 12.41 16.85
CA PRO A 323 -11.31 11.45 15.75
C PRO A 323 -9.93 11.42 15.07
N GLY A 324 -9.06 10.49 15.48
CA GLY A 324 -7.76 10.32 14.79
C GLY A 324 -6.85 9.21 15.30
N SER A 325 -7.04 8.69 16.51
CA SER A 325 -6.20 7.62 17.05
C SER A 325 -6.83 6.24 16.82
N ILE A 326 -6.24 5.47 15.90
CA ILE A 326 -6.49 4.02 15.87
C ILE A 326 -5.54 3.40 16.89
N MET A 327 -5.98 3.35 18.15
CA MET A 327 -5.36 2.49 19.15
C MET A 327 -6.35 1.36 19.47
N LEU A 328 -5.97 0.12 19.22
CA LEU A 328 -6.66 -1.03 19.79
C LEU A 328 -6.21 -1.16 21.25
N GLY A 329 -6.99 -0.57 22.14
CA GLY A 329 -6.88 -0.81 23.59
C GLY A 329 -7.63 -2.08 23.97
N ASP A 330 -7.02 -2.88 24.84
CA ASP A 330 -7.67 -3.99 25.51
C ASP A 330 -8.59 -3.43 26.60
N GLN A 331 -9.90 -3.66 26.50
CA GLN A 331 -10.88 -3.21 27.50
C GLN A 331 -11.41 -4.42 28.25
N GLY A 332 -10.64 -4.81 29.28
CA GLY A 332 -11.10 -5.71 30.35
C GLY A 332 -12.28 -5.07 31.10
N GLY A 333 -13.34 -5.84 31.26
CA GLY A 333 -14.71 -5.36 31.47
C GLY A 333 -15.04 -4.70 32.80
N SER A 334 -16.09 -3.89 32.77
CA SER A 334 -16.97 -3.64 33.91
C SER A 334 -18.42 -3.51 33.42
N GLY A 335 -19.30 -4.32 33.98
CA GLY A 335 -20.68 -4.48 33.57
C GLY A 335 -21.52 -3.23 33.88
N TRP A 336 -22.23 -2.73 32.88
CA TRP A 336 -23.28 -1.73 33.05
C TRP A 336 -24.55 -2.41 33.57
N ARG A 337 -24.75 -2.38 34.90
CA ARG A 337 -26.05 -2.67 35.50
C ARG A 337 -26.96 -1.46 35.33
N SER A 338 -28.03 -1.67 34.55
CA SER A 338 -29.17 -0.76 34.44
C SER A 338 -29.98 -0.76 35.73
N HIS A 339 -30.20 0.41 36.32
CA HIS A 339 -31.24 0.59 37.33
C HIS A 339 -32.17 1.73 36.93
N ASN A 340 -33.36 1.33 36.47
CA ASN A 340 -34.59 2.11 36.58
C ASN A 340 -34.94 2.27 38.06
N GLY A 341 -35.19 3.50 38.51
CA GLY A 341 -35.66 3.79 39.86
C GLY A 341 -36.48 5.08 39.90
N ARG A 342 -37.75 4.95 40.29
CA ARG A 342 -38.76 6.00 40.43
C ARG A 342 -38.47 6.93 41.63
N SER A 343 -39.02 8.14 41.52
CA SER A 343 -39.25 9.19 42.52
C SER A 343 -39.55 8.72 43.96
N LEU A 344 -38.99 9.41 44.98
CA LEU A 344 -39.74 9.94 46.14
C LEU A 344 -38.91 10.91 47.02
N LYS A 345 -39.61 11.89 47.61
CA LYS A 345 -39.14 13.00 48.46
C LYS A 345 -38.72 12.57 49.88
N SER A 346 -37.84 13.40 50.46
CA SER A 346 -37.70 13.78 51.89
C SER A 346 -37.29 12.72 52.92
N GLY A 347 -36.22 13.00 53.67
CA GLY A 347 -35.89 12.28 54.91
C GLY A 347 -34.43 12.41 55.32
N THR A 348 -34.18 13.26 56.32
CA THR A 348 -32.91 13.46 57.04
C THR A 348 -32.47 12.18 57.77
N ARG A 349 -31.23 11.70 57.58
CA ARG A 349 -30.49 10.92 58.60
C ARG A 349 -28.98 10.78 58.28
N ASN A 350 -28.19 10.92 59.35
CA ASN A 350 -26.72 10.87 59.45
C ASN A 350 -26.09 9.47 59.28
N GLN A 351 -24.74 9.50 59.17
CA GLN A 351 -23.71 8.44 59.27
C GLN A 351 -23.37 7.74 57.94
N SER A 352 -22.11 7.48 57.56
CA SER A 352 -20.82 7.46 58.27
C SER A 352 -19.67 7.58 57.25
N VAL A 353 -18.52 8.06 57.72
CA VAL A 353 -17.25 8.20 56.97
C VAL A 353 -16.38 6.97 57.25
N HIS A 354 -15.99 6.26 56.18
CA HIS A 354 -14.88 5.30 56.04
C HIS A 354 -14.69 5.17 54.51
N ASP A 355 -13.53 5.22 53.85
CA ASP A 355 -12.13 5.11 54.22
C ASP A 355 -11.29 6.10 53.39
N ARG A 356 -10.23 6.64 53.99
CA ARG A 356 -9.16 7.36 53.30
C ARG A 356 -8.12 6.34 52.81
N ASN A 357 -7.83 6.33 51.51
CA ASN A 357 -6.58 5.78 51.01
C ASN A 357 -5.55 6.91 50.91
N ILE A 358 -4.52 6.77 51.73
CA ILE A 358 -3.34 7.61 51.89
C ILE A 358 -2.38 7.34 50.73
N PHE A 359 -1.90 8.40 50.06
CA PHE A 359 -0.73 8.31 49.19
C PHE A 359 0.48 8.91 49.93
N ILE A 360 1.44 8.05 50.27
CA ILE A 360 2.75 8.43 50.81
C ILE A 360 3.63 8.78 49.62
N HIS A 361 4.06 10.05 49.53
CA HIS A 361 5.22 10.42 48.74
C HIS A 361 6.42 10.56 49.69
N ALA A 362 7.38 9.64 49.55
CA ALA A 362 8.72 9.80 50.11
C ALA A 362 9.45 10.90 49.35
N GLY A 363 10.05 11.83 50.09
CA GLY A 363 10.56 13.09 49.58
C GLY A 363 12.01 13.07 49.12
N GLU A 364 12.43 14.23 48.64
CA GLU A 364 13.77 14.79 48.80
C GLU A 364 13.63 16.32 48.81
N ALA A 365 14.35 16.96 49.73
CA ALA A 365 14.20 18.35 50.11
C ALA A 365 14.97 19.30 49.18
N SER A 366 14.42 20.49 48.90
CA SER A 366 15.17 21.76 48.86
C SER A 366 14.23 22.95 48.62
N SER A 367 14.26 23.88 49.56
CA SER A 367 14.09 25.34 49.57
C SER A 367 13.26 26.08 48.50
N ASP A 368 12.43 26.96 49.06
CA ASP A 368 12.10 28.32 48.61
C ASP A 368 10.86 28.59 47.72
N GLU A 369 9.96 29.36 48.35
CA GLU A 369 9.23 30.51 47.82
C GLU A 369 8.03 30.27 46.90
N ILE A 370 6.86 30.21 47.53
CA ILE A 370 5.54 30.26 46.90
C ILE A 370 5.19 31.72 46.61
N ILE A 371 5.24 32.13 45.34
CA ILE A 371 4.63 33.38 44.85
C ILE A 371 3.14 33.10 44.57
N PRO A 372 2.19 33.93 45.05
CA PRO A 372 0.77 33.61 45.04
C PRO A 372 0.12 33.99 43.70
N SER A 373 -0.56 33.04 43.04
CA SER A 373 -1.54 33.35 42.02
C SER A 373 -2.95 33.41 42.63
N ARG A 374 -3.34 34.65 42.94
CA ARG A 374 -4.69 35.23 43.04
C ARG A 374 -5.89 34.26 42.98
N HIS A 375 -6.59 34.20 44.11
CA HIS A 375 -7.92 33.62 44.31
C HIS A 375 -8.99 34.12 43.33
N ASP A 376 -9.95 33.24 43.03
CA ASP A 376 -11.38 33.62 43.08
C ASP A 376 -12.20 32.43 43.60
N GLY A 377 -12.50 32.45 44.89
CA GLY A 377 -13.34 31.46 45.56
C GLY A 377 -13.57 31.85 47.02
N ILE A 378 -14.84 31.98 47.42
CA ILE A 378 -15.26 32.42 48.75
C ILE A 378 -14.86 31.37 49.80
N THR A 379 -14.02 31.75 50.76
CA THR A 379 -13.73 30.96 51.96
C THR A 379 -14.61 31.46 53.11
N LYS A 380 -15.16 30.51 53.88
CA LYS A 380 -15.95 30.81 55.09
C LYS A 380 -15.24 30.16 56.26
N GLU A 381 -14.68 30.97 57.15
CA GLU A 381 -14.08 30.49 58.40
C GLU A 381 -15.18 30.23 59.43
N VAL A 382 -15.07 29.10 60.14
CA VAL A 382 -15.93 28.76 61.27
C VAL A 382 -15.03 28.32 62.41
N GLU A 383 -15.09 29.05 63.51
CA GLU A 383 -14.36 28.78 64.74
C GLU A 383 -15.17 27.81 65.62
N PHE A 384 -14.52 26.79 66.16
CA PHE A 384 -15.14 25.84 67.09
C PHE A 384 -14.36 25.83 68.40
N THR A 385 -15.04 26.16 69.49
CA THR A 385 -14.54 26.00 70.86
C THR A 385 -15.04 24.68 71.43
N VAL A 386 -14.12 23.81 71.85
CA VAL A 386 -14.43 22.52 72.46
C VAL A 386 -14.08 22.57 73.93
N SER A 387 -15.08 22.49 74.81
CA SER A 387 -14.89 22.29 76.25
C SER A 387 -15.04 20.80 76.59
N ALA A 388 -14.00 20.22 77.19
CA ALA A 388 -14.03 18.84 77.68
C ALA A 388 -14.56 18.81 79.13
N SER A 389 -15.57 17.99 79.37
CA SER A 389 -16.10 17.66 80.70
C SER A 389 -15.56 16.28 81.11
N THR A 390 -14.74 16.24 82.15
CA THR A 390 -14.22 15.01 82.74
C THR A 390 -15.18 14.54 83.83
N ALA A 391 -15.85 13.40 83.64
CA ALA A 391 -16.59 12.72 84.70
C ALA A 391 -15.77 11.53 85.21
N ARG A 392 -15.61 11.47 86.53
CA ARG A 392 -14.85 10.47 87.31
C ARG A 392 -15.44 9.07 87.24
#